data_AF-A0A5C7ETY8-F1
#
_entry.id   AF-A0A5C7ETY8-F1
#
_cell.length_a   1.000
_cell.length_b   1.000
_cell.length_c   1.000
_cell.angle_alpha   90.00
_cell.angle_beta   90.00
_cell.angle_gamma   90.00
#
_symmetry.space_group_name_H-M   'P 1'
#
loop_
_entity.id
_entity.type
_entity.pdbx_description
1 polymer ?
#
loop_
_entity_poly.entity_id
_entity_poly.type
_entity_poly.pdbx_seq_one_letter_code
_entity_poly.pdbx_strand_id
1 'polypeptide(L)'
;MKTMKPFFAPAIFFAFLSCASTQDLTTNDGSSMEKAIRVASVAKEYEIVREKCGGCKMKSQSLTFDDKKQPFDILTLVKPNGEEVKYYFNISKFYGRF
;
A
#
# COMPACT_ATOMS: atom_id res chain seq x y z
N MET A 1 47.52 46.39 31.33
CA MET A 1 46.26 46.92 30.76
C MET A 1 45.25 45.78 30.72
N LYS A 2 44.02 46.07 31.17
CA LYS A 2 42.85 45.18 31.24
C LYS A 2 42.27 44.92 29.84
N THR A 3 41.31 43.98 29.82
CA THR A 3 40.27 43.72 28.81
C THR A 3 40.68 42.80 27.65
N MET A 4 39.88 41.87 27.14
CA MET A 4 38.53 41.40 27.47
C MET A 4 38.36 40.07 26.69
N LYS A 5 37.76 39.04 27.29
CA LYS A 5 37.33 37.84 26.59
C LYS A 5 36.03 38.14 25.82
N PRO A 6 35.88 37.75 24.54
CA PRO A 6 34.57 37.67 23.93
C PRO A 6 33.90 36.35 24.31
N PHE A 7 32.85 36.49 25.10
CA PHE A 7 31.83 35.48 25.35
C PHE A 7 31.03 35.31 24.03
N PHE A 8 31.13 34.15 23.38
CA PHE A 8 30.37 33.84 22.16
C PHE A 8 29.40 32.71 22.46
N ALA A 9 28.13 33.06 22.56
CA ALA A 9 26.94 32.22 22.45
C ALA A 9 25.85 33.12 21.83
N PRO A 10 24.75 32.61 21.24
CA PRO A 10 24.36 31.23 20.93
C PRO A 10 23.80 31.07 19.50
N ALA A 11 23.60 29.85 19.01
CA ALA A 11 22.54 29.53 18.03
C ALA A 11 22.35 28.02 17.92
N ILE A 12 21.70 27.43 18.92
CA ILE A 12 21.12 26.09 18.74
C ILE A 12 19.87 26.28 17.88
N PHE A 13 20.03 26.02 16.57
CA PHE A 13 18.92 25.91 15.65
C PHE A 13 18.24 24.55 15.91
N PHE A 14 17.25 24.54 16.81
CA PHE A 14 16.34 23.41 16.94
C PHE A 14 15.53 23.32 15.64
N ALA A 15 16.00 22.52 14.70
CA ALA A 15 15.18 22.05 13.59
C ALA A 15 14.08 21.17 14.20
N PHE A 16 12.90 21.76 14.39
CA PHE A 16 11.68 20.99 14.61
C PHE A 16 11.46 20.12 13.37
N LEU A 17 11.94 18.88 13.43
CA LEU A 17 11.43 17.80 12.60
C LEU A 17 9.95 17.63 12.96
N SER A 18 9.11 18.42 12.30
CA SER A 18 7.68 18.16 12.19
C SER A 18 7.55 16.86 11.43
N CYS A 19 7.55 15.75 12.16
CA CYS A 19 7.01 14.51 11.65
C CYS A 19 5.49 14.74 11.58
N ALA A 20 5.03 15.28 10.46
CA ALA A 20 3.62 15.35 10.14
C ALA A 20 3.12 13.91 10.09
N SER A 21 2.46 13.48 11.17
CA SER A 21 1.74 12.22 11.23
C SER A 21 0.69 12.26 10.12
N THR A 22 1.03 11.61 9.00
CA THR A 22 0.13 11.44 7.87
C THR A 22 -1.02 10.61 8.38
N GLN A 23 -2.22 11.20 8.44
CA GLN A 23 -3.43 10.46 8.73
C GLN A 23 -3.52 9.30 7.73
N ASP A 24 -3.36 8.07 8.23
CA ASP A 24 -3.53 6.85 7.46
C ASP A 24 -5.02 6.73 7.11
N LEU A 25 -5.42 7.46 6.07
CA LEU A 25 -6.59 7.15 5.28
C LEU A 25 -6.31 5.75 4.74
N THR A 26 -6.79 4.74 5.48
CA THR A 26 -6.75 3.32 5.15
C THR A 26 -7.54 3.08 3.86
N THR A 27 -6.95 3.53 2.76
CA THR A 27 -7.44 3.30 1.42
C THR A 27 -7.23 1.82 1.15
N ASN A 28 -8.33 1.11 0.87
CA ASN A 28 -8.27 -0.27 0.40
C ASN A 28 -7.70 -0.24 -1.02
N ASP A 29 -6.39 -0.09 -1.14
CA ASP A 29 -5.66 0.07 -2.39
C ASP A 29 -5.24 -1.28 -3.01
N GLY A 30 -5.37 -2.36 -2.25
CA GLY A 30 -5.02 -3.72 -2.66
C GLY A 30 -3.53 -3.99 -2.62
N SER A 31 -2.72 -3.23 -1.87
CA SER A 31 -1.27 -3.45 -1.74
C SER A 31 -0.91 -4.58 -0.75
N SER A 32 -1.83 -4.96 0.13
CA SER A 32 -1.69 -6.05 1.09
C SER A 32 -3.04 -6.67 1.43
N MET A 33 -3.07 -7.72 2.26
CA MET A 33 -4.32 -8.33 2.75
C MET A 33 -5.12 -7.35 3.63
N GLU A 34 -4.46 -6.55 4.45
CA GLU A 34 -5.08 -5.54 5.33
C GLU A 34 -5.73 -4.44 4.50
N LYS A 35 -5.11 -4.07 3.37
CA LYS A 35 -5.60 -3.07 2.43
C LYS A 35 -6.35 -3.68 1.24
N ALA A 36 -6.80 -4.94 1.35
CA ALA A 36 -7.41 -5.64 0.23
C ALA A 36 -8.68 -4.93 -0.27
N ILE A 37 -8.84 -4.90 -1.59
CA ILE A 37 -9.99 -4.26 -2.23
C ILE A 37 -11.21 -5.18 -2.11
N ARG A 38 -12.29 -4.69 -1.50
CA ARG A 38 -13.54 -5.45 -1.40
C ARG A 38 -14.29 -5.39 -2.72
N VAL A 39 -14.58 -6.54 -3.29
CA VAL A 39 -15.26 -6.67 -4.59
C VAL A 39 -16.44 -7.63 -4.49
N ALA A 40 -17.40 -7.50 -5.40
CA ALA A 40 -18.62 -8.31 -5.43
C ALA A 40 -18.59 -9.39 -6.53
N SER A 41 -17.56 -9.41 -7.38
CA SER A 41 -17.39 -10.40 -8.44
C SER A 41 -15.94 -10.43 -8.93
N VAL A 42 -15.55 -11.57 -9.52
CA VAL A 42 -14.27 -11.75 -10.21
C VAL A 42 -14.11 -10.72 -11.34
N ALA A 43 -15.17 -10.44 -12.11
CA ALA A 43 -15.12 -9.46 -13.19
C ALA A 43 -14.63 -8.07 -12.71
N LYS A 44 -15.03 -7.65 -11.50
CA LYS A 44 -14.62 -6.38 -10.93
C LYS A 44 -13.13 -6.36 -10.54
N GLU A 45 -12.54 -7.50 -10.14
CA GLU A 45 -11.10 -7.61 -9.89
C GLU A 45 -10.30 -7.29 -11.14
N TYR A 46 -10.66 -7.96 -12.25
CA TYR A 46 -10.01 -7.79 -13.54
C TYR A 46 -10.18 -6.37 -14.10
N GLU A 47 -11.33 -5.73 -13.88
CA GLU A 47 -11.54 -4.32 -14.23
C GLU A 47 -10.57 -3.41 -13.48
N ILE A 48 -10.49 -3.58 -12.15
CA ILE A 48 -9.65 -2.74 -11.30
C ILE A 48 -8.17 -2.89 -11.65
N VAL A 49 -7.66 -4.10 -11.89
CA VAL A 49 -6.23 -4.26 -12.25
C VAL A 49 -5.91 -3.67 -13.61
N ARG A 50 -6.84 -3.69 -14.58
CA ARG A 50 -6.66 -3.04 -15.89
C ARG A 50 -6.58 -1.51 -15.75
N GLU A 51 -7.39 -0.94 -14.87
CA GLU A 51 -7.38 0.50 -14.59
C GLU A 51 -6.12 0.93 -13.83
N LYS A 52 -5.69 0.14 -12.84
CA LYS A 52 -4.53 0.49 -11.98
C LYS A 52 -3.18 0.20 -12.64
N CYS A 53 -3.10 -0.77 -13.53
CA CYS A 53 -1.84 -1.31 -14.05
C CYS A 53 -1.84 -1.30 -15.59
N GLY A 54 -1.68 -0.11 -16.16
CA GLY A 54 -1.61 0.07 -17.62
C GLY A 54 -0.47 -0.73 -18.25
N GLY A 55 -0.79 -1.56 -19.24
CA GLY A 55 0.18 -2.38 -19.96
C GLY A 55 0.72 -3.60 -19.20
N CYS A 56 0.23 -3.86 -17.98
CA CYS A 56 0.63 -5.02 -17.21
C CYS A 56 0.02 -6.30 -17.77
N LYS A 57 0.77 -7.40 -17.67
CA LYS A 57 0.32 -8.73 -18.08
C LYS A 57 0.01 -9.58 -16.86
N MET A 58 -1.10 -10.30 -16.88
CA MET A 58 -1.41 -11.26 -15.83
C MET A 58 -0.36 -12.37 -15.81
N LYS A 59 0.23 -12.63 -14.65
CA LYS A 59 1.19 -13.72 -14.43
C LYS A 59 0.53 -14.90 -13.73
N SER A 60 -0.22 -14.64 -12.66
CA SER A 60 -0.93 -15.68 -11.92
C SER A 60 -2.07 -15.11 -11.07
N GLN A 61 -2.98 -15.99 -10.69
CA GLN A 61 -4.03 -15.77 -9.68
C GLN A 61 -3.90 -16.86 -8.62
N SER A 62 -4.08 -16.50 -7.35
CA SER A 62 -4.10 -17.46 -6.24
C SER A 62 -5.16 -17.12 -5.21
N LEU A 63 -5.92 -18.14 -4.81
CA LEU A 63 -6.81 -18.09 -3.65
C LEU A 63 -5.99 -18.32 -2.37
N THR A 64 -6.24 -17.51 -1.35
CA THR A 64 -5.64 -17.67 -0.03
C THR A 64 -6.62 -17.28 1.07
N PHE A 65 -6.27 -17.62 2.30
CA PHE A 65 -7.05 -17.31 3.49
C PHE A 65 -6.15 -16.67 4.54
N ASP A 66 -6.69 -15.68 5.26
CA ASP A 66 -6.04 -15.21 6.49
C ASP A 66 -6.28 -16.18 7.66
N ASP A 67 -5.71 -15.87 8.82
CA ASP A 67 -5.88 -16.64 10.05
C ASP A 67 -7.34 -16.74 10.51
N LYS A 68 -8.21 -15.83 10.05
CA LYS A 68 -9.64 -15.80 10.33
C LYS A 68 -10.47 -16.53 9.27
N LYS A 69 -9.82 -17.25 8.34
CA LYS A 69 -10.43 -17.95 7.20
C LYS A 69 -11.18 -17.02 6.26
N GLN A 70 -10.83 -15.73 6.22
CA GLN A 70 -11.38 -14.81 5.25
C GLN A 70 -10.75 -15.10 3.88
N PRO A 71 -11.54 -15.30 2.81
CA PRO A 71 -11.00 -15.62 1.49
C PRO A 71 -10.51 -14.37 0.76
N PHE A 72 -9.35 -14.50 0.12
CA PHE A 72 -8.75 -13.48 -0.73
C PHE A 72 -8.28 -14.06 -2.04
N ASP A 73 -8.44 -13.29 -3.10
CA ASP A 73 -7.76 -13.52 -4.37
C ASP A 73 -6.58 -12.56 -4.51
N ILE A 74 -5.44 -13.11 -4.92
CA ILE A 74 -4.22 -12.35 -5.21
C ILE A 74 -3.94 -12.46 -6.70
N LEU A 75 -3.96 -11.32 -7.39
CA LEU A 75 -3.57 -11.22 -8.79
C LEU A 75 -2.12 -10.72 -8.86
N THR A 76 -1.23 -11.55 -9.42
CA THR A 76 0.16 -11.17 -9.70
C THR A 76 0.27 -10.78 -11.16
N LEU A 77 0.75 -9.57 -11.43
CA LEU A 77 0.97 -9.05 -12.76
C LEU A 77 2.44 -8.69 -12.96
N VAL A 78 2.88 -8.71 -14.21
CA VAL A 78 4.20 -8.23 -14.64
C VAL A 78 4.01 -6.91 -15.38
N LYS A 79 4.66 -5.86 -14.89
CA LYS A 79 4.70 -4.53 -15.51
C LYS A 79 5.53 -4.54 -16.80
N PRO A 80 5.40 -3.54 -17.68
CA PRO A 80 6.22 -3.45 -18.91
C PRO A 80 7.73 -3.45 -18.68
N ASN A 81 8.20 -2.99 -17.52
CA ASN A 81 9.62 -3.00 -17.12
C ASN A 81 10.08 -4.36 -16.55
N GLY A 82 9.22 -5.38 -16.52
CA GLY A 82 9.51 -6.71 -15.97
C GLY A 82 9.29 -6.85 -14.45
N GLU A 83 8.96 -5.78 -13.74
CA GLU A 83 8.68 -5.82 -12.29
C GLU A 83 7.34 -6.52 -12.00
N GLU A 84 7.29 -7.30 -10.93
CA GLU A 84 6.05 -7.91 -10.45
C GLU A 84 5.30 -7.00 -9.48
N VAL A 85 3.98 -6.93 -9.65
CA VAL A 85 3.06 -6.27 -8.73
C VAL A 85 1.93 -7.21 -8.35
N LYS A 86 1.48 -7.12 -7.10
CA LYS A 86 0.38 -7.92 -6.57
C LYS A 86 -0.77 -7.02 -6.19
N TYR A 87 -1.99 -7.44 -6.51
CA TYR A 87 -3.22 -6.84 -6.03
C TYR A 87 -4.01 -7.85 -5.22
N TYR A 88 -4.41 -7.45 -4.02
CA TYR A 88 -5.13 -8.27 -3.05
C TYR A 88 -6.61 -7.87 -3.04
N PHE A 89 -7.48 -8.86 -3.21
CA PHE A 89 -8.93 -8.69 -3.24
C PHE A 89 -9.59 -9.49 -2.14
N ASN A 90 -10.48 -8.85 -1.38
CA ASN A 90 -11.34 -9.55 -0.43
C ASN A 90 -12.60 -10.01 -1.17
N ILE A 91 -12.74 -11.32 -1.29
CA ILE A 91 -13.79 -11.98 -2.08
C ILE A 91 -14.90 -12.58 -1.22
N SER A 92 -14.93 -12.26 0.07
CA SER A 92 -15.90 -12.80 1.04
C SER A 92 -17.37 -12.60 0.64
N LYS A 93 -17.65 -11.63 -0.24
CA LYS A 93 -19.01 -11.36 -0.72
C LYS A 93 -19.56 -12.46 -1.61
N PHE A 94 -18.72 -13.20 -2.34
CA PHE A 94 -19.18 -14.17 -3.34
C PHE A 94 -18.47 -15.53 -3.26
N TYR A 95 -17.33 -15.64 -2.59
CA TYR A 95 -16.64 -16.92 -2.42
C TYR A 95 -17.54 -17.96 -1.73
N GLY A 96 -17.62 -19.16 -2.32
CA GLY A 96 -18.36 -20.30 -1.78
C GLY A 96 -19.89 -20.19 -1.86
N ARG A 97 -20.43 -19.17 -2.54
CA ARG A 97 -21.87 -19.04 -2.79
C ARG A 97 -22.18 -19.67 -4.15
N PHE A 98 -22.68 -20.91 -4.12
CA PHE A 98 -23.16 -21.66 -5.28
C PHE A 98 -24.52 -22.27 -4.95
#